data_AF-A0A443RZR1-F1
#
_entry.id   AF-A0A443RZR1-F1
#
_cell.length_a   1.000
_cell.length_b   1.000
_cell.length_c   1.000
_cell.angle_alpha   90.00
_cell.angle_beta   90.00
_cell.angle_gamma   90.00
#
_symmetry.space_group_name_H-M   'P 1'
#
loop_
_entity.id
_entity.type
_entity.pdbx_description
1 polymer ?
#
loop_
_entity_poly.entity_id
_entity_poly.type
_entity_poly.pdbx_seq_one_letter_code
_entity_poly.pdbx_strand_id
1 'polypeptide(L)'
;MTVNDDTGQVYVGGVNEIYQLSNNLTLEAVAEMGPQYDSAECPVTQICSHVIKRKTDYWNKALVIDYLQSRLISCGSLFQGVCSVHKLDNVTNYETPAKESVVANNATASTVAFIAPGPPKLPRMHVLYVGVSYTGNGPYR
;
A
#
# COMPACT_ATOMS: atom_id res chain seq x y z
N MET A 1 4.63 8.46 6.06
CA MET A 1 4.71 9.74 5.32
C MET A 1 5.92 9.67 4.40
N THR A 2 5.81 10.21 3.19
CA THR A 2 6.90 10.36 2.23
C THR A 2 6.77 11.74 1.56
N VAL A 3 7.87 12.32 1.13
CA VAL A 3 7.92 13.65 0.49
C VAL A 3 8.53 13.46 -0.89
N ASN A 4 7.93 14.08 -1.89
CA ASN A 4 8.50 14.16 -3.22
C ASN A 4 9.64 15.18 -3.21
N ASP A 5 10.86 14.73 -3.48
CA ASP A 5 12.06 15.56 -3.43
C ASP A 5 12.10 16.62 -4.55
N ASP A 6 11.40 16.40 -5.66
CA ASP A 6 11.36 17.32 -6.81
C ASP A 6 10.31 18.43 -6.62
N THR A 7 9.14 18.10 -6.07
CA THR A 7 8.00 19.04 -5.96
C THR A 7 7.76 19.57 -4.54
N GLY A 8 8.31 18.90 -3.53
CA GLY A 8 8.00 19.15 -2.13
C GLY A 8 6.60 18.70 -1.69
N GLN A 9 5.82 18.05 -2.57
CA GLN A 9 4.53 17.49 -2.18
C GLN A 9 4.70 16.40 -1.12
N VAL A 10 3.76 16.34 -0.19
CA VAL A 10 3.79 15.42 0.95
C VAL A 10 2.66 14.41 0.81
N TYR A 11 3.00 13.13 0.96
CA TYR A 11 2.02 12.05 1.00
C TYR A 11 1.98 11.41 2.37
N VAL A 12 0.79 11.31 2.95
CA VAL A 12 0.56 10.77 4.29
C VAL A 12 -0.38 9.58 4.20
N GLY A 13 0.09 8.41 4.60
CA GLY A 13 -0.75 7.22 4.74
C GLY A 13 -1.32 7.18 6.15
N GLY A 14 -2.64 7.03 6.26
CA GLY A 14 -3.37 6.93 7.52
C GLY A 14 -4.15 5.62 7.63
N VAL A 15 -5.09 5.62 8.58
CA VAL A 15 -6.14 4.59 8.65
C VAL A 15 -7.24 4.99 7.68
N ASN A 16 -7.64 4.08 6.80
CA ASN A 16 -8.67 4.24 5.78
C ASN A 16 -8.39 5.29 4.70
N GLU A 17 -7.34 6.10 4.81
CA GLU A 17 -7.12 7.23 3.92
C GLU A 17 -5.64 7.40 3.54
N ILE A 18 -5.40 7.94 2.35
CA ILE A 18 -4.10 8.48 1.91
C ILE A 18 -4.30 9.93 1.53
N TYR A 19 -3.52 10.83 2.14
CA TYR A 19 -3.57 12.26 1.89
C TYR A 19 -2.43 12.68 0.99
N GLN A 20 -2.73 13.55 0.04
CA GLN A 20 -1.76 14.33 -0.74
C GLN A 20 -1.88 15.79 -0.29
N LEU A 21 -0.73 16.37 0.06
CA LEU A 21 -0.62 17.74 0.46
C LEU A 21 0.44 18.44 -0.38
N SER A 22 0.25 19.74 -0.57
CA SER A 22 1.27 20.63 -1.12
C SER A 22 2.47 20.76 -0.17
N ASN A 23 3.53 21.43 -0.64
CA ASN A 23 4.73 21.72 0.15
C ASN A 23 4.49 22.64 1.38
N ASN A 24 3.35 23.32 1.45
CA ASN A 24 2.92 24.12 2.60
C ASN A 24 1.83 23.43 3.42
N LEU A 25 1.67 22.10 3.29
CA LEU A 25 0.70 21.27 3.99
C LEU A 25 -0.77 21.65 3.73
N THR A 26 -1.05 22.25 2.58
CA THR A 26 -2.42 22.44 2.12
C THR A 26 -2.92 21.13 1.54
N LEU A 27 -4.11 20.69 1.94
CA LEU A 27 -4.71 19.47 1.42
C LEU A 27 -5.04 19.63 -0.07
N GLU A 28 -4.50 18.74 -0.91
CA GLU A 28 -4.76 18.73 -2.35
C GLU A 28 -5.72 17.61 -2.75
N ALA A 29 -5.55 16.41 -2.20
CA ALA A 29 -6.39 15.25 -2.49
C ALA A 29 -6.41 14.22 -1.35
N VAL A 30 -7.48 13.42 -1.28
CA VAL A 30 -7.65 12.31 -0.33
C VAL A 30 -8.16 11.09 -1.07
N ALA A 31 -7.44 9.97 -0.96
CA ALA A 31 -7.91 8.68 -1.45
C ALA A 31 -8.53 7.89 -0.29
N GLU A 32 -9.80 7.53 -0.43
CA GLU A 32 -10.49 6.61 0.49
C GLU A 32 -10.09 5.16 0.18
N MET A 33 -9.43 4.51 1.13
CA MET A 33 -8.92 3.14 1.00
C MET A 33 -9.73 2.12 1.80
N GLY A 34 -10.53 2.59 2.76
CA GLY A 34 -11.35 1.75 3.61
C GLY A 34 -12.40 2.55 4.41
N PRO A 35 -13.15 1.88 5.31
CA PRO A 35 -13.04 0.45 5.60
C PRO A 35 -13.73 -0.40 4.52
N GLN A 36 -13.31 -1.66 4.34
CA GLN A 36 -13.94 -2.59 3.39
C GLN A 36 -14.30 -3.92 4.05
N TYR A 37 -15.15 -4.72 3.38
CA TYR A 37 -15.48 -6.06 3.86
C TYR A 37 -14.31 -7.02 3.60
N ASP A 38 -13.64 -7.44 4.66
CA ASP A 38 -12.50 -8.34 4.59
C ASP A 38 -12.52 -9.36 5.75
N SER A 39 -11.70 -10.40 5.63
CA SER A 39 -11.40 -11.36 6.68
C SER A 39 -10.00 -11.94 6.47
N ALA A 40 -9.22 -12.07 7.55
CA ALA A 40 -7.90 -12.69 7.51
C ALA A 40 -7.95 -14.17 7.10
N GLU A 41 -9.11 -14.82 7.21
CA GLU A 41 -9.35 -16.19 6.74
C GLU A 41 -9.62 -16.29 5.24
N CYS A 42 -9.82 -15.16 4.55
CA CYS A 42 -10.05 -15.12 3.11
C CYS A 42 -8.75 -14.84 2.34
N PRO A 43 -8.39 -15.62 1.30
CA PRO A 43 -7.17 -15.38 0.53
C PRO A 43 -7.19 -14.05 -0.22
N VAL A 44 -6.02 -13.61 -0.70
CA VAL A 44 -5.84 -12.38 -1.50
C VAL A 44 -6.70 -12.33 -2.77
N THR A 45 -7.09 -13.48 -3.31
CA THR A 45 -7.99 -13.57 -4.47
C THR A 45 -9.42 -13.13 -4.16
N GLN A 46 -9.78 -13.06 -2.87
CA GLN A 46 -11.10 -12.74 -2.33
C GLN A 46 -12.20 -13.76 -2.64
N ILE A 47 -11.82 -14.92 -3.19
CA ILE A 47 -12.72 -16.05 -3.50
C ILE A 47 -12.83 -16.94 -2.26
N CYS A 48 -13.85 -16.69 -1.43
CA CYS A 48 -14.05 -17.37 -0.14
C CYS A 48 -15.53 -17.33 0.30
N SER A 49 -16.41 -17.99 -0.44
CA SER A 49 -17.88 -17.95 -0.22
C SER A 49 -18.32 -18.36 1.19
N HIS A 50 -17.54 -19.19 1.88
CA HIS A 50 -17.87 -19.71 3.21
C HIS A 50 -17.33 -18.86 4.37
N VAL A 51 -16.52 -17.83 4.08
CA VAL A 51 -15.91 -16.98 5.11
C VAL A 51 -16.76 -15.74 5.33
N ILE A 52 -17.12 -15.47 6.58
CA ILE A 52 -17.84 -14.26 6.96
C ILE A 52 -16.87 -13.08 6.94
N LYS A 53 -17.13 -12.09 6.08
CA LYS A 53 -16.36 -10.84 6.01
C LYS A 53 -16.98 -9.78 6.91
N ARG A 54 -16.15 -8.92 7.49
CA ARG A 54 -16.60 -7.78 8.31
C ARG A 54 -15.96 -6.49 7.80
N LYS A 55 -16.64 -5.37 8.06
CA LYS A 55 -16.09 -4.05 7.77
C LYS A 55 -14.82 -3.86 8.61
N THR A 56 -13.69 -3.79 7.93
CA THR A 56 -12.34 -3.79 8.50
C THR A 56 -11.57 -2.61 7.98
N ASP A 57 -10.79 -1.96 8.85
CA ASP A 57 -10.01 -0.78 8.49
C ASP A 57 -8.80 -1.13 7.64
N TYR A 58 -8.49 -0.24 6.71
CA TYR A 58 -7.24 -0.20 5.98
C TYR A 58 -6.17 0.49 6.83
N TRP A 59 -5.09 -0.20 7.16
CA TRP A 59 -3.93 0.39 7.81
C TRP A 59 -2.81 0.52 6.79
N ASN A 60 -2.36 1.75 6.48
CA ASN A 60 -1.21 1.94 5.61
C ASN A 60 0.06 1.32 6.25
N LYS A 61 0.73 0.42 5.53
CA LYS A 61 1.93 -0.31 5.98
C LYS A 61 3.18 0.10 5.22
N ALA A 62 3.02 0.57 3.99
CA ALA A 62 4.11 1.11 3.18
C ALA A 62 3.57 2.25 2.31
N LEU A 63 4.41 3.26 2.11
CA LEU A 63 4.13 4.41 1.25
C LEU A 63 5.44 4.89 0.65
N VAL A 64 5.63 4.65 -0.65
CA VAL A 64 6.92 4.81 -1.33
C VAL A 64 6.71 5.46 -2.70
N ILE A 65 7.56 6.43 -3.05
CA ILE A 65 7.53 7.09 -4.36
C ILE A 65 8.45 6.32 -5.32
N ASP A 66 7.92 5.94 -6.47
CA ASP A 66 8.69 5.42 -7.60
C ASP A 66 8.87 6.53 -8.62
N TYR A 67 9.97 7.28 -8.48
CA TYR A 67 10.29 8.43 -9.33
C TYR A 67 10.41 8.06 -10.81
N LEU A 68 10.97 6.89 -11.12
CA LEU A 68 11.18 6.45 -12.51
C LEU A 68 9.87 6.26 -13.26
N GLN A 69 8.80 5.90 -12.55
CA GLN A 69 7.47 5.68 -13.14
C GLN A 69 6.46 6.75 -12.73
N SER A 70 6.89 7.80 -12.04
CA SER A 70 6.05 8.93 -11.60
C SER A 70 4.76 8.47 -10.89
N ARG A 71 4.91 7.57 -9.91
CA ARG A 71 3.80 6.95 -9.20
C ARG A 71 4.08 6.78 -7.71
N LEU A 72 3.02 6.74 -6.92
CA LEU A 72 3.06 6.47 -5.49
C LEU A 72 2.56 5.04 -5.24
N ILE A 73 3.40 4.22 -4.60
CA ILE A 73 3.03 2.87 -4.19
C ILE A 73 2.56 2.93 -2.74
N SER A 74 1.34 2.46 -2.50
CA SER A 74 0.76 2.38 -1.17
C SER A 74 0.34 0.95 -0.88
N CYS A 75 0.76 0.38 0.25
CA CYS A 75 0.36 -0.96 0.65
C CYS A 75 -0.32 -0.90 2.01
N GLY A 76 -1.41 -1.64 2.17
CA GLY A 76 -2.15 -1.65 3.43
C GLY A 76 -2.60 -3.02 3.88
N SER A 77 -3.14 -3.09 5.10
CA SER A 77 -3.45 -4.35 5.78
C SER A 77 -4.56 -5.19 5.15
N LEU A 78 -5.48 -4.56 4.40
CA LEU A 78 -6.60 -5.28 3.81
C LEU A 78 -6.15 -6.31 2.76
N PHE A 79 -7.00 -7.32 2.59
CA PHE A 79 -6.92 -8.31 1.52
C PHE A 79 -5.59 -9.09 1.53
N GLN A 80 -5.10 -9.46 2.72
CA GLN A 80 -3.81 -10.15 2.92
C GLN A 80 -2.56 -9.29 2.65
N GLY A 81 -2.72 -7.96 2.66
CA GLY A 81 -1.60 -7.04 2.55
C GLY A 81 -1.29 -6.64 1.12
N VAL A 82 -2.30 -6.19 0.35
CA VAL A 82 -2.11 -5.78 -1.05
C VAL A 82 -1.55 -4.37 -1.19
N CYS A 83 -0.98 -4.07 -2.36
CA CYS A 83 -0.52 -2.75 -2.75
C CYS A 83 -1.37 -2.15 -3.87
N SER A 84 -1.66 -0.86 -3.77
CA SER A 84 -2.19 -0.02 -4.82
C SER A 84 -1.10 0.89 -5.40
N VAL A 85 -1.27 1.24 -6.66
CA VAL A 85 -0.42 2.16 -7.41
C VAL A 85 -1.25 3.40 -7.74
N HIS A 86 -0.89 4.51 -7.13
CA HIS A 86 -1.53 5.81 -7.28
C HIS A 86 -0.73 6.66 -8.26
N LYS A 87 -1.43 7.51 -9.02
CA LYS A 87 -0.74 8.57 -9.75
C LYS A 87 -0.17 9.59 -8.77
N LEU A 88 1.00 10.13 -9.11
CA LEU A 88 1.72 11.06 -8.24
C LEU A 88 1.08 12.46 -8.22
N ASP A 89 0.44 12.87 -9.33
CA ASP A 89 -0.26 14.15 -9.47
C ASP A 89 -1.62 14.17 -8.75
N ASN A 90 -2.30 13.04 -8.68
CA ASN A 90 -3.56 12.88 -7.95
C ASN A 90 -3.72 11.48 -7.36
N VAL A 91 -3.56 11.38 -6.04
CA VAL A 91 -3.66 10.10 -5.31
C VAL A 91 -5.05 9.45 -5.39
N THR A 92 -6.12 10.15 -5.74
CA THR A 92 -7.44 9.51 -5.90
C THR A 92 -7.52 8.60 -7.12
N ASN A 93 -6.57 8.73 -8.05
CA ASN A 93 -6.47 7.87 -9.23
C ASN A 93 -5.47 6.76 -8.96
N TYR A 94 -5.99 5.56 -8.69
CA TYR A 94 -5.16 4.40 -8.40
C TYR A 94 -5.76 3.10 -8.93
N GLU A 95 -4.89 2.10 -9.05
CA GLU A 95 -5.25 0.74 -9.39
C GLU A 95 -4.56 -0.25 -8.44
N THR A 96 -5.11 -1.45 -8.34
CA THR A 96 -4.49 -2.57 -7.61
C THR A 96 -4.09 -3.63 -8.64
N PRO A 97 -2.88 -3.50 -9.24
CA PRO A 97 -2.51 -4.28 -10.42
C PRO A 97 -2.20 -5.75 -10.10
N ALA A 98 -1.85 -6.05 -8.84
CA ALA A 98 -1.46 -7.38 -8.40
C ALA A 98 -2.38 -7.85 -7.26
N LYS A 99 -2.85 -9.09 -7.37
CA LYS A 99 -3.50 -9.83 -6.27
C LYS A 99 -2.45 -10.62 -5.50
N GLU A 100 -1.42 -9.92 -5.04
CA GLU A 100 -0.30 -10.51 -4.32
C GLU A 100 -0.29 -10.01 -2.88
N SER A 101 -0.02 -10.93 -1.96
CA SER A 101 0.18 -10.62 -0.56
C SER A 101 1.59 -10.04 -0.40
N VAL A 102 1.73 -8.72 -0.25
CA VAL A 102 3.02 -8.03 -0.14
C VAL A 102 3.37 -7.65 1.30
N VAL A 103 2.46 -7.02 2.05
CA VAL A 103 2.72 -6.46 3.40
C VAL A 103 1.99 -7.18 4.53
N ALA A 104 2.29 -6.85 5.79
CA ALA A 104 1.58 -7.44 6.94
C ALA A 104 0.09 -7.08 6.91
N ASN A 105 -0.79 -8.07 7.04
CA ASN A 105 -2.25 -7.89 6.99
C ASN A 105 -2.86 -7.45 8.34
N ASN A 106 -2.03 -6.93 9.25
CA ASN A 106 -2.39 -6.58 10.62
C ASN A 106 -2.07 -5.11 10.90
N ALA A 107 -2.83 -4.49 11.81
CA ALA A 107 -2.65 -3.09 12.19
C ALA A 107 -1.25 -2.81 12.76
N THR A 108 -0.73 -3.66 13.65
CA THR A 108 0.47 -3.39 14.45
C THR A 108 1.72 -4.12 13.97
N ALA A 109 1.58 -5.28 13.32
CA ALA A 109 2.74 -6.01 12.78
C ALA A 109 3.53 -5.15 11.79
N SER A 110 4.85 -5.11 11.93
CA SER A 110 5.68 -4.15 11.19
C SER A 110 5.88 -4.55 9.73
N THR A 111 6.10 -3.55 8.90
CA THR A 111 6.53 -3.70 7.51
C THR A 111 7.48 -2.56 7.19
N VAL A 112 8.56 -2.87 6.46
CA VAL A 112 9.52 -1.89 5.96
C VAL A 112 9.62 -2.08 4.45
N ALA A 113 9.53 -0.99 3.69
CA ALA A 113 9.65 -1.04 2.24
C ALA A 113 10.44 0.16 1.69
N PHE A 114 11.29 -0.09 0.70
CA PHE A 114 12.04 0.95 -0.01
C PHE A 114 12.38 0.51 -1.43
N ILE A 115 12.66 1.46 -2.32
CA ILE A 115 13.05 1.20 -3.70
C ILE A 115 14.56 1.42 -3.84
N ALA A 116 15.24 0.45 -4.47
CA ALA A 116 16.67 0.53 -4.73
C ALA A 116 17.04 -0.25 -6.01
N PRO A 117 18.27 -0.10 -6.54
CA PRO A 117 18.72 -0.85 -7.70
C PRO A 117 18.59 -2.37 -7.53
N GLY A 118 18.01 -3.02 -8.54
CA GLY A 118 17.75 -4.45 -8.54
C GLY A 118 18.89 -5.30 -9.12
N PRO A 119 18.70 -6.62 -9.17
CA PRO A 119 19.64 -7.55 -9.81
C PRO A 119 19.96 -7.19 -11.27
N PRO A 120 21.23 -7.35 -11.71
CA PRO A 120 21.70 -6.90 -13.03
C PRO A 120 21.05 -7.63 -14.23
N LYS A 121 20.36 -8.75 -13.99
CA LYS A 121 19.67 -9.54 -15.02
C LYS A 121 18.22 -9.13 -15.24
N LEU A 122 17.68 -8.21 -14.43
CA LEU A 122 16.31 -7.74 -14.60
C LEU A 122 16.28 -6.57 -15.60
N PRO A 123 15.28 -6.52 -16.49
CA PRO A 123 15.08 -5.38 -17.38
C PRO A 123 14.69 -4.10 -16.62
N ARG A 124 14.25 -4.23 -15.36
CA ARG A 124 13.94 -3.10 -14.47
C ARG A 124 15.14 -2.83 -13.57
N MET A 125 15.66 -1.60 -13.67
CA MET A 125 16.83 -1.15 -12.93
C MET A 125 16.57 -1.04 -11.43
N HIS A 126 15.32 -0.84 -10.99
CA HIS A 126 14.95 -0.68 -9.58
C HIS A 126 13.85 -1.66 -9.18
N VAL A 127 13.90 -2.12 -7.93
CA VAL A 127 12.94 -3.06 -7.34
C VAL A 127 12.49 -2.57 -5.97
N LEU A 128 11.30 -3.01 -5.56
CA LEU A 128 10.76 -2.77 -4.22
C LEU A 128 11.27 -3.87 -3.28
N TYR A 129 12.09 -3.49 -2.31
CA TYR A 129 12.51 -4.36 -1.21
C TYR A 129 11.48 -4.25 -0.09
N VAL A 130 10.97 -5.39 0.40
CA VAL A 130 9.94 -5.44 1.44
C VAL A 130 10.33 -6.44 2.52
N GLY A 131 10.37 -5.99 3.78
CA GLY A 131 10.51 -6.83 4.97
C GLY A 131 9.22 -6.81 5.79
N VAL A 132 8.72 -7.98 6.19
CA VAL A 132 7.39 -8.14 6.78
C VAL A 132 7.45 -9.02 8.02
N SER A 133 6.78 -8.62 9.09
CA SER A 133 6.60 -9.45 10.27
C SER A 133 5.53 -10.53 10.03
N TYR A 134 5.80 -11.75 10.48
CA TYR A 134 4.80 -12.83 10.50
C TYR A 134 3.64 -12.46 11.43
N THR A 135 2.41 -12.63 10.97
CA THR A 135 1.23 -12.13 11.70
C THR A 135 0.47 -13.23 12.41
N GLY A 136 0.48 -14.47 11.88
CA GLY A 136 -0.27 -15.60 12.43
C GLY A 136 -1.80 -15.40 12.47
N ASN A 137 -2.32 -14.38 11.77
CA ASN A 137 -3.74 -14.01 11.85
C ASN A 137 -4.64 -14.80 10.89
N GLY A 138 -4.07 -15.70 10.10
CA GLY A 138 -4.79 -16.54 9.17
C GLY A 138 -3.86 -17.54 8.50
N PRO A 139 -4.40 -18.47 7.71
CA PRO A 139 -3.60 -19.51 7.06
C PRO A 139 -2.66 -18.98 5.97
N TYR A 140 -2.73 -17.69 5.65
CA TYR A 140 -2.00 -17.05 4.55
C TYR A 140 -0.88 -16.09 5.00
N ARG A 141 -0.70 -15.84 6.31
CA ARG A 141 0.21 -14.81 6.85
C ARG A 141 0.69 -15.05 8.28
#